data_AF-A0A2V7LE03-F1
#
_entry.id   AF-A0A2V7LE03-F1
#
_cell.length_a   1.000
_cell.length_b   1.000
_cell.length_c   1.000
_cell.angle_alpha   90.00
_cell.angle_beta   90.00
_cell.angle_gamma   90.00
#
_symmetry.space_group_name_H-M   'P 1'
#
loop_
_entity.id
_entity.type
_entity.pdbx_description
1 polymer ?
#
loop_
_entity_poly.entity_id
_entity_poly.type
_entity_poly.pdbx_seq_one_letter_code
_entity_poly.pdbx_strand_id
1 'polypeptide(L)'
;MTALRWLARALALAAAYFVVAKIGLRYATIGPSISPVWPPTGLALAALVLLGPGYWPAILLGAFLANATTSIPLLAAVGIACGNATEATVAAYLLRSRAGQHPALDDLLGVRALVGVAAPVGALASSTIGVTSLWLAHVVSGAGVWSALSLWWAGDYLGALVVAPVFLTWLTWAGPAGAPIGRRTALEMSLLVGGAVLATMAIFGSLLPASLLAPTQYPYLLFPFVIGAALRFGPRGASLLTMTVAMLAVGYTVRGGGPFVMQ
;
A
#
# COMPACT_ATOMS: atom_id res chain seq x y z
N MET A 1 6.79 32.52 1.12
CA MET A 1 7.04 31.38 2.04
C MET A 1 6.14 30.16 1.78
N THR A 2 4.92 30.33 1.26
CA THR A 2 4.00 29.23 0.90
C THR A 2 4.48 28.37 -0.26
N ALA A 3 5.02 28.99 -1.34
CA ALA A 3 5.54 28.26 -2.50
C ALA A 3 6.76 27.38 -2.18
N LEU A 4 7.72 27.88 -1.40
CA LEU A 4 8.91 27.10 -1.00
C LEU A 4 8.53 25.89 -0.13
N ARG A 5 7.58 26.06 0.81
CA ARG A 5 7.06 24.97 1.64
C ARG A 5 6.33 23.92 0.81
N TRP A 6 5.52 24.37 -0.15
CA TRP A 6 4.84 23.48 -1.08
C TRP A 6 5.85 22.68 -1.91
N LEU A 7 6.86 23.36 -2.48
CA LEU A 7 7.89 22.72 -3.29
C LEU A 7 8.70 21.69 -2.48
N ALA A 8 9.11 22.04 -1.26
CA ALA A 8 9.83 21.11 -0.39
C ALA A 8 9.01 19.85 -0.06
N ARG A 9 7.71 20.01 0.23
CA ARG A 9 6.79 18.89 0.45
C ARG A 9 6.57 18.05 -0.81
N ALA A 10 6.42 18.70 -1.96
CA ALA A 10 6.26 18.04 -3.25
C ALA A 10 7.51 17.21 -3.61
N LEU A 11 8.71 17.77 -3.43
CA LEU A 11 9.97 17.07 -3.67
C LEU A 11 10.16 15.90 -2.70
N ALA A 12 9.85 16.09 -1.41
CA ALA A 12 9.90 15.02 -0.42
C ALA A 12 8.92 13.89 -0.76
N LEU A 13 7.71 14.22 -1.20
CA LEU A 13 6.71 13.23 -1.62
C LEU A 13 7.13 12.48 -2.89
N ALA A 14 7.66 13.18 -3.89
CA ALA A 14 8.18 12.55 -5.11
C ALA A 14 9.34 11.60 -4.80
N ALA A 15 10.27 12.01 -3.93
CA ALA A 15 11.38 11.18 -3.47
C ALA A 15 10.89 9.96 -2.68
N ALA A 16 9.95 10.15 -1.75
CA ALA A 16 9.35 9.05 -0.99
C ALA A 16 8.64 8.05 -1.89
N TYR A 17 7.83 8.54 -2.85
CA TYR A 17 7.18 7.69 -3.85
C TYR A 17 8.22 6.89 -4.65
N PHE A 18 9.25 7.56 -5.17
CA PHE A 18 10.33 6.91 -5.93
C PHE A 18 10.99 5.79 -5.13
N VAL A 19 11.41 6.06 -3.89
CA VAL A 19 12.07 5.06 -3.03
C VAL A 19 11.15 3.88 -2.76
N VAL A 20 9.90 4.13 -2.37
CA VAL A 20 8.92 3.09 -2.06
C VAL A 20 8.61 2.25 -3.31
N ALA A 21 8.51 2.88 -4.48
CA ALA A 21 8.32 2.19 -5.75
C ALA A 21 9.52 1.32 -6.12
N LYS A 22 10.77 1.80 -5.96
CA LYS A 22 11.97 1.00 -6.23
C LYS A 22 12.10 -0.19 -5.28
N ILE A 23 11.69 -0.04 -4.01
CA ILE A 23 11.62 -1.16 -3.07
C ILE A 23 10.60 -2.18 -3.58
N GLY A 24 9.36 -1.77 -3.90
CA GLY A 24 8.33 -2.65 -4.44
C GLY A 24 8.81 -3.41 -5.69
N LEU A 25 9.36 -2.68 -6.66
CA LEU A 25 9.88 -3.24 -7.92
C LEU A 25 11.08 -4.16 -7.75
N ARG A 26 11.86 -4.02 -6.67
CA ARG A 26 13.02 -4.89 -6.41
C ARG A 26 12.62 -6.21 -5.76
N TYR A 27 11.56 -6.21 -4.96
CA TYR A 27 11.21 -7.37 -4.14
C TYR A 27 10.06 -8.19 -4.73
N ALA A 28 9.05 -7.57 -5.34
CA ALA A 28 7.89 -8.32 -5.81
C ALA A 28 7.45 -7.80 -7.17
N THR A 29 7.93 -8.42 -8.25
CA THR A 29 7.47 -8.11 -9.61
C THR A 29 7.09 -9.36 -10.36
N ILE A 30 5.99 -9.25 -11.09
CA ILE A 30 5.60 -10.15 -12.17
C ILE A 30 5.81 -9.37 -13.46
N GLY A 31 6.66 -9.90 -14.34
CA GLY A 31 7.19 -9.13 -15.46
C GLY A 31 8.09 -7.96 -15.02
N PRO A 32 8.27 -6.93 -15.86
CA PRO A 32 9.23 -5.85 -15.56
C PRO A 32 8.69 -4.79 -14.58
N SER A 33 7.38 -4.73 -14.31
CA SER A 33 6.80 -3.57 -13.59
C SER A 33 5.49 -3.81 -12.81
N ILE A 34 4.96 -5.05 -12.71
CA ILE A 34 3.69 -5.29 -11.99
C ILE A 34 3.96 -5.89 -10.61
N SER A 35 3.55 -5.23 -9.54
CA SER A 35 3.74 -5.73 -8.17
C SER A 35 2.46 -6.33 -7.59
N PRO A 36 2.51 -7.51 -6.92
CA PRO A 36 1.35 -8.12 -6.24
C PRO A 36 0.77 -7.27 -5.10
N VAL A 37 1.58 -6.37 -4.53
CA VAL A 37 1.16 -5.31 -3.61
C VAL A 37 1.95 -4.06 -4.00
N TRP A 38 1.29 -2.94 -4.27
CA TRP A 38 1.94 -1.70 -4.68
C TRP A 38 1.88 -0.64 -3.57
N PRO A 39 2.83 -0.64 -2.61
CA PRO A 39 2.89 0.35 -1.53
C PRO A 39 2.82 1.83 -1.97
N PRO A 40 3.35 2.24 -3.14
CA PRO A 40 3.24 3.62 -3.59
C PRO A 40 1.81 4.11 -3.73
N THR A 41 0.83 3.25 -4.08
CA THR A 41 -0.59 3.63 -4.12
C THR A 41 -1.07 4.16 -2.78
N GLY A 42 -0.85 3.40 -1.70
CA GLY A 42 -1.34 3.80 -0.38
C GLY A 42 -0.63 5.05 0.16
N LEU A 43 0.67 5.19 -0.12
CA LEU A 43 1.42 6.42 0.16
C LEU A 43 0.82 7.62 -0.58
N ALA A 44 0.59 7.49 -1.89
CA ALA A 44 0.08 8.57 -2.74
C ALA A 44 -1.34 8.98 -2.35
N LEU A 45 -2.23 8.01 -2.14
CA LEU A 45 -3.59 8.24 -1.67
C LEU A 45 -3.58 9.01 -0.35
N ALA A 46 -2.85 8.51 0.66
CA ALA A 46 -2.78 9.17 1.95
C ALA A 46 -2.17 10.59 1.82
N ALA A 47 -1.12 10.75 1.03
CA ALA A 47 -0.50 12.06 0.80
C ALA A 47 -1.47 13.07 0.19
N LEU A 48 -2.27 12.69 -0.82
CA LEU A 48 -3.23 13.61 -1.44
C LEU A 48 -4.45 13.89 -0.55
N VAL A 49 -4.82 12.97 0.34
CA VAL A 49 -5.85 13.22 1.36
C VAL A 49 -5.35 14.18 2.44
N LEU A 50 -4.11 14.00 2.92
CA LEU A 50 -3.54 14.76 4.04
C LEU A 50 -2.97 16.12 3.61
N LEU A 51 -2.26 16.17 2.49
CA LEU A 51 -1.60 17.39 1.98
C LEU A 51 -2.50 18.15 0.99
N GLY A 52 -3.48 17.46 0.40
CA GLY A 52 -4.43 18.01 -0.56
C GLY A 52 -4.14 17.62 -2.02
N PRO A 53 -5.14 17.73 -2.90
CA PRO A 53 -5.07 17.26 -4.29
C PRO A 53 -4.02 17.99 -5.13
N GLY A 54 -3.60 19.20 -4.73
CA GLY A 54 -2.58 19.98 -5.45
C GLY A 54 -1.22 19.31 -5.53
N TYR A 55 -0.93 18.29 -4.71
CA TYR A 55 0.35 17.56 -4.72
C TYR A 55 0.44 16.43 -5.75
N TRP A 56 -0.58 16.24 -6.59
CA TRP A 56 -0.57 15.20 -7.63
C TRP A 56 0.66 15.25 -8.58
N PRO A 57 1.25 16.41 -8.93
CA PRO A 57 2.43 16.42 -9.80
C PRO A 57 3.65 15.74 -9.17
N ALA A 58 3.74 15.71 -7.83
CA ALA A 58 4.80 14.99 -7.14
C ALA A 58 4.64 13.46 -7.26
N ILE A 59 3.40 12.96 -7.27
CA ILE A 59 3.12 11.54 -7.53
C ILE A 59 3.52 11.19 -8.97
N LEU A 60 3.13 12.02 -9.94
CA LEU A 60 3.53 11.85 -11.34
C LEU A 60 5.06 11.82 -11.47
N LEU A 61 5.77 12.79 -10.87
CA LEU A 61 7.22 12.86 -10.94
C LEU A 61 7.88 11.63 -10.31
N GLY A 62 7.47 11.23 -9.11
CA GLY A 62 8.02 10.06 -8.42
C GLY A 62 7.76 8.76 -9.20
N ALA A 63 6.56 8.59 -9.74
CA ALA A 63 6.19 7.43 -10.56
C ALA A 63 6.95 7.38 -11.88
N PHE A 64 7.10 8.52 -12.57
CA PHE A 64 7.87 8.61 -13.80
C PHE A 64 9.32 8.22 -13.55
N LEU A 65 9.98 8.81 -12.55
CA LEU A 65 11.37 8.50 -12.22
C LEU A 65 11.55 7.02 -11.86
N ALA A 66 10.60 6.44 -11.11
CA ALA A 66 10.67 5.03 -10.73
C ALA A 66 10.61 4.11 -11.96
N ASN A 67 9.68 4.37 -12.87
CA ASN A 67 9.45 3.55 -14.06
C ASN A 67 10.48 3.81 -15.17
N ALA A 68 10.96 5.04 -15.33
CA ALA A 68 12.00 5.39 -16.30
C ALA A 68 13.35 4.72 -16.00
N THR A 69 13.55 4.23 -14.77
CA THR A 69 14.74 3.46 -14.36
C THR A 69 14.52 1.94 -14.43
N THR A 70 13.51 1.50 -15.17
CA THR A 70 13.26 0.07 -15.49
C THR A 70 13.60 -0.20 -16.96
N SER A 71 13.34 -1.41 -17.44
CA SER A 71 13.60 -1.81 -18.83
C SER A 71 12.48 -1.45 -19.82
N ILE A 72 11.41 -0.79 -19.37
CA ILE A 72 10.29 -0.42 -20.25
C ILE A 72 10.61 0.85 -21.06
N PRO A 73 9.96 1.04 -22.23
CA PRO A 73 10.12 2.27 -23.01
C PRO A 73 9.70 3.52 -22.22
N LEU A 74 10.40 4.64 -22.44
CA LEU A 74 10.15 5.89 -21.71
C LEU A 74 8.71 6.39 -21.87
N LEU A 75 8.12 6.23 -23.06
CA LEU A 75 6.72 6.59 -23.32
C LEU A 75 5.75 5.77 -22.47
N ALA A 76 6.03 4.48 -22.27
CA ALA A 76 5.25 3.62 -21.38
C ALA A 76 5.41 4.06 -19.91
N ALA A 77 6.62 4.46 -19.50
CA ALA A 77 6.87 5.00 -18.16
C ALA A 77 6.08 6.30 -17.90
N VAL A 78 5.95 7.18 -18.89
CA VAL A 78 5.08 8.37 -18.82
C VAL A 78 3.62 7.95 -18.65
N GLY A 79 3.14 7.01 -19.46
CA GLY A 79 1.78 6.50 -19.38
C GLY A 79 1.44 5.90 -18.00
N ILE A 80 2.34 5.09 -17.44
CA ILE A 80 2.20 4.54 -16.08
C ILE A 80 2.20 5.66 -15.03
N ALA A 81 3.08 6.65 -15.15
CA ALA A 81 3.11 7.78 -14.22
C ALA A 81 1.79 8.58 -14.23
N CYS A 82 1.20 8.78 -15.40
CA CYS A 82 -0.13 9.36 -15.55
C CYS A 82 -1.21 8.47 -14.91
N GLY A 83 -1.14 7.15 -15.08
CA GLY A 83 -2.03 6.18 -14.45
C GLY A 83 -2.00 6.27 -12.92
N ASN A 84 -0.81 6.20 -12.33
CA ASN A 84 -0.62 6.25 -10.88
C ASN A 84 -1.05 7.60 -10.28
N ALA A 85 -0.79 8.71 -10.98
CA ALA A 85 -1.27 10.03 -10.57
C ALA A 85 -2.80 10.14 -10.66
N THR A 86 -3.40 9.56 -11.71
CA THR A 86 -4.87 9.51 -11.89
C THR A 86 -5.51 8.67 -10.78
N GLU A 87 -4.97 7.50 -10.48
CA GLU A 87 -5.41 6.68 -9.36
C GLU A 87 -5.41 7.45 -8.05
N ALA A 88 -4.28 8.05 -7.68
CA ALA A 88 -4.16 8.74 -6.41
C ALA A 88 -5.15 9.90 -6.31
N THR A 89 -5.32 10.68 -7.40
CA THR A 89 -6.24 11.82 -7.43
C THR A 89 -7.70 11.39 -7.37
N VAL A 90 -8.10 10.39 -8.15
CA VAL A 90 -9.46 9.84 -8.15
C VAL A 90 -9.79 9.21 -6.81
N ALA A 91 -8.91 8.36 -6.27
CA ALA A 91 -9.11 7.72 -4.98
C ALA A 91 -9.20 8.75 -3.85
N ALA A 92 -8.31 9.75 -3.81
CA ALA A 92 -8.35 10.79 -2.79
C ALA A 92 -9.62 11.64 -2.89
N TYR A 93 -10.04 11.99 -4.11
CA TYR A 93 -11.29 12.70 -4.35
C TYR A 93 -12.51 11.90 -3.86
N LEU A 94 -12.60 10.62 -4.22
CA LEU A 94 -13.73 9.74 -3.86
C LEU A 94 -13.80 9.47 -2.35
N LEU A 95 -12.64 9.35 -1.69
CA LEU A 95 -12.60 9.21 -0.23
C LEU A 95 -13.07 10.49 0.44
N ARG A 96 -12.56 11.66 0.01
CA ARG A 96 -12.92 12.95 0.62
C ARG A 96 -14.36 13.36 0.35
N SER A 97 -14.91 13.01 -0.81
CA SER A 97 -16.30 13.33 -1.15
C SER A 97 -17.31 12.49 -0.36
N ARG A 98 -16.96 11.25 0.01
CA ARG A 98 -17.85 10.36 0.77
C ARG A 98 -17.65 10.40 2.28
N ALA A 99 -16.41 10.57 2.75
CA ALA A 99 -16.05 10.51 4.17
C ALA A 99 -15.57 11.85 4.74
N GLY A 100 -15.73 12.94 3.99
CA GLY A 100 -15.35 14.30 4.40
C GLY A 100 -13.89 14.65 4.12
N GLN A 101 -13.54 15.93 4.29
CA GLN A 101 -12.22 16.47 3.94
C GLN A 101 -11.06 15.88 4.78
N HIS A 102 -11.38 15.44 6.00
CA HIS A 102 -10.49 14.79 6.94
C HIS A 102 -11.08 13.42 7.33
N PRO A 103 -11.00 12.42 6.43
CA PRO A 103 -11.65 11.14 6.66
C PRO A 103 -10.98 10.43 7.84
N ALA A 104 -11.81 9.97 8.78
CA ALA A 104 -11.38 9.18 9.92
C ALA A 104 -11.71 7.70 9.67
N LEU A 105 -10.80 6.80 10.04
CA LEU A 105 -10.96 5.35 9.83
C LEU A 105 -11.42 4.62 11.10
N ASP A 106 -11.80 5.36 12.15
CA ASP A 106 -12.58 4.88 13.29
C ASP A 106 -14.10 4.88 12.98
N ASP A 107 -14.53 5.65 11.99
CA ASP A 107 -15.89 5.59 11.44
C ASP A 107 -16.01 4.58 10.30
N LEU A 108 -17.13 3.86 10.29
CA LEU A 108 -17.47 2.87 9.28
C LEU A 108 -17.65 3.51 7.90
N LEU A 109 -18.08 4.77 7.80
CA LEU A 109 -18.19 5.47 6.53
C LEU A 109 -16.83 5.66 5.87
N GLY A 110 -15.80 6.05 6.63
CA GLY A 110 -14.43 6.20 6.12
C GLY A 110 -13.86 4.89 5.59
N VAL A 111 -14.05 3.80 6.36
CA VAL A 111 -13.62 2.46 5.95
C VAL A 111 -14.38 1.99 4.71
N ARG A 112 -15.71 2.15 4.67
CA ARG A 112 -16.53 1.78 3.50
C ARG A 112 -16.17 2.59 2.26
N ALA A 113 -15.91 3.89 2.42
CA ALA A 113 -15.52 4.75 1.31
C ALA A 113 -14.15 4.36 0.74
N LEU A 114 -13.19 4.05 1.62
CA LEU A 114 -11.86 3.59 1.22
C LEU A 114 -11.94 2.23 0.50
N VAL A 115 -12.50 1.23 1.18
CA VAL A 115 -12.52 -0.17 0.72
C VAL A 115 -13.46 -0.38 -0.45
N GLY A 116 -14.69 0.16 -0.36
CA GLY A 116 -15.74 -0.12 -1.33
C GLY A 116 -15.68 0.74 -2.58
N VAL A 117 -15.01 1.90 -2.56
CA VAL A 117 -15.05 2.82 -3.71
C VAL A 117 -13.70 3.45 -4.05
N ALA A 118 -13.04 4.15 -3.13
CA ALA A 118 -11.86 4.94 -3.46
C ALA A 118 -10.71 4.06 -3.98
N ALA A 119 -10.35 3.01 -3.22
CA ALA A 119 -9.29 2.08 -3.61
C ALA A 119 -9.61 1.30 -4.90
N PRO A 120 -10.77 0.61 -5.05
CA PRO A 120 -11.01 -0.20 -6.24
C PRO A 120 -11.18 0.62 -7.52
N VAL A 121 -11.77 1.83 -7.45
CA VAL A 121 -11.94 2.71 -8.61
C VAL A 121 -10.61 3.38 -8.99
N GLY A 122 -9.82 3.81 -8.00
CA GLY A 122 -8.47 4.33 -8.24
C GLY A 122 -7.58 3.29 -8.92
N ALA A 123 -7.51 2.09 -8.35
CA ALA A 123 -6.75 0.97 -8.91
C ALA A 123 -7.18 0.63 -10.34
N LEU A 124 -8.48 0.69 -10.64
CA LEU A 124 -8.99 0.45 -11.99
C LEU A 124 -8.52 1.52 -12.99
N ALA A 125 -8.47 2.79 -12.57
CA ALA A 125 -7.95 3.87 -13.40
C ALA A 125 -6.46 3.67 -13.71
N SER A 126 -5.65 3.37 -12.69
CA SER A 126 -4.21 3.09 -12.85
C SER A 126 -3.99 1.86 -13.73
N SER A 127 -4.60 0.72 -13.42
CA SER A 127 -4.39 -0.53 -14.16
C SER A 127 -4.80 -0.40 -15.62
N THR A 128 -5.89 0.31 -15.91
CA THR A 128 -6.35 0.54 -17.29
C THR A 128 -5.34 1.38 -18.07
N ILE A 129 -4.91 2.51 -17.52
CA ILE A 129 -3.96 3.42 -18.18
C ILE A 129 -2.58 2.75 -18.32
N GLY A 130 -2.10 2.12 -17.25
CA GLY A 130 -0.80 1.45 -17.20
C GLY A 130 -0.71 0.27 -18.17
N VAL A 131 -1.68 -0.64 -18.16
CA VAL A 131 -1.70 -1.80 -19.07
C VAL A 131 -1.89 -1.37 -20.52
N THR A 132 -2.74 -0.38 -20.79
CA THR A 132 -2.87 0.18 -22.15
C THR A 132 -1.53 0.75 -22.63
N SER A 133 -0.81 1.48 -21.77
CA SER A 133 0.50 2.04 -22.08
C SER A 133 1.53 0.95 -22.39
N LEU A 134 1.54 -0.14 -21.62
CA LEU A 134 2.42 -1.28 -21.86
C LEU A 134 2.05 -2.07 -23.12
N TRP A 135 0.76 -2.20 -23.42
CA TRP A 135 0.27 -2.89 -24.61
C TRP A 135 0.64 -2.12 -25.89
N LEU A 136 0.41 -0.79 -25.91
CA LEU A 136 0.81 0.08 -27.02
C LEU A 136 2.33 0.14 -27.22
N ALA A 137 3.09 -0.03 -26.14
CA ALA A 137 4.55 -0.13 -26.18
C ALA A 137 5.07 -1.54 -26.52
N HIS A 138 4.19 -2.48 -26.87
CA HIS A 138 4.51 -3.88 -27.18
C HIS A 138 5.24 -4.65 -26.06
N VAL A 139 5.11 -4.20 -24.80
CA VAL A 139 5.67 -4.88 -23.63
C VAL A 139 4.74 -6.00 -23.15
N VAL A 140 3.43 -5.78 -23.23
CA VAL A 140 2.40 -6.78 -22.91
C VAL A 140 1.72 -7.21 -24.20
N SER A 141 1.65 -8.53 -24.44
CA SER A 141 0.92 -9.07 -25.59
C SER A 141 -0.59 -8.91 -25.42
N GLY A 142 -1.35 -8.89 -26.52
CA GLY A 142 -2.82 -8.79 -26.45
C GLY A 142 -3.47 -9.88 -25.59
N ALA A 143 -2.92 -11.11 -25.63
CA ALA A 143 -3.39 -12.22 -24.80
C ALA A 143 -3.11 -12.02 -23.29
N GLY A 144 -2.09 -11.23 -22.93
CA GLY A 144 -1.70 -10.97 -21.55
C GLY A 144 -2.41 -9.78 -20.89
N VAL A 145 -3.22 -9.02 -21.63
CA VAL A 145 -3.85 -7.78 -21.15
C VAL A 145 -4.75 -8.03 -19.93
N TRP A 146 -5.60 -9.06 -19.97
CA TRP A 146 -6.51 -9.36 -18.86
C TRP A 146 -5.76 -9.77 -17.59
N SER A 147 -4.78 -10.66 -17.73
CA SER A 147 -3.94 -11.08 -16.59
C SER A 147 -3.17 -9.90 -16.00
N ALA A 148 -2.59 -9.05 -16.86
CA ALA A 148 -1.88 -7.85 -16.41
C ALA A 148 -2.81 -6.87 -15.69
N LEU A 149 -4.02 -6.64 -16.23
CA LEU A 149 -5.00 -5.73 -15.63
C LEU A 149 -5.48 -6.25 -14.27
N SER A 150 -5.85 -7.53 -14.17
CA SER A 150 -6.33 -8.12 -12.92
C SER A 150 -5.26 -8.09 -11.83
N LEU A 151 -4.02 -8.44 -12.17
CA LEU A 151 -2.92 -8.47 -11.22
C LEU A 151 -2.54 -7.05 -10.77
N TRP A 152 -2.46 -6.11 -11.70
CA TRP A 152 -2.16 -4.71 -11.39
C TRP A 152 -3.23 -4.10 -10.51
N TRP A 153 -4.50 -4.28 -10.88
CA TRP A 153 -5.64 -3.81 -10.07
C TRP A 153 -5.59 -4.36 -8.65
N ALA A 154 -5.32 -5.67 -8.49
CA ALA A 154 -5.21 -6.29 -7.18
C ALA A 154 -4.04 -5.70 -6.37
N GLY A 155 -2.90 -5.50 -7.02
CA GLY A 155 -1.71 -4.92 -6.38
C GLY A 155 -1.93 -3.50 -5.88
N ASP A 156 -2.54 -2.65 -6.69
CA ASP A 156 -2.88 -1.27 -6.36
C ASP A 156 -3.96 -1.21 -5.27
N TYR A 157 -5.02 -2.01 -5.39
CA TYR A 157 -6.07 -2.12 -4.38
C TYR A 157 -5.51 -2.55 -3.01
N LEU A 158 -4.71 -3.61 -2.97
CA LEU A 158 -4.07 -4.08 -1.75
C LEU A 158 -3.06 -3.05 -1.22
N GLY A 159 -2.31 -2.38 -2.10
CA GLY A 159 -1.42 -1.28 -1.76
C GLY A 159 -2.15 -0.14 -1.04
N ALA A 160 -3.31 0.26 -1.55
CA ALA A 160 -4.18 1.24 -0.90
C ALA A 160 -4.63 0.78 0.49
N LEU A 161 -5.14 -0.46 0.60
CA LEU A 161 -5.71 -0.98 1.86
C LEU A 161 -4.67 -1.25 2.94
N VAL A 162 -3.47 -1.62 2.57
CA VAL A 162 -2.41 -1.97 3.53
C VAL A 162 -1.65 -0.74 4.00
N VAL A 163 -1.37 0.20 3.09
CA VAL A 163 -0.44 1.32 3.37
C VAL A 163 -1.17 2.62 3.70
N ALA A 164 -2.27 2.96 3.02
CA ALA A 164 -2.95 4.24 3.28
C ALA A 164 -3.47 4.37 4.72
N PRO A 165 -4.10 3.33 5.33
CA PRO A 165 -4.61 3.44 6.69
C PRO A 165 -3.54 3.75 7.74
N VAL A 166 -2.30 3.30 7.54
CA VAL A 166 -1.20 3.62 8.47
C VAL A 166 -0.98 5.13 8.49
N PHE A 167 -0.81 5.75 7.33
CA PHE A 167 -0.63 7.20 7.28
C PHE A 167 -1.87 7.96 7.74
N LEU A 168 -3.06 7.55 7.30
CA LEU A 168 -4.31 8.23 7.64
C LEU A 168 -4.63 8.16 9.13
N THR A 169 -4.33 7.06 9.82
CA THR A 169 -4.65 6.91 11.25
C THR A 169 -3.56 7.45 12.17
N TRP A 170 -2.29 7.41 11.74
CA TRP A 170 -1.17 7.85 12.58
C TRP A 170 -0.86 9.34 12.45
N LEU A 171 -1.03 9.93 11.25
CA LEU A 171 -0.71 11.35 11.01
C LEU A 171 -1.86 12.31 11.34
N THR A 172 -3.09 11.80 11.47
CA THR A 172 -4.26 12.60 11.90
C THR A 172 -4.55 12.45 13.40
N TRP A 173 -3.76 11.63 14.10
CA TRP A 173 -3.98 11.36 15.50
C TRP A 173 -3.67 12.59 16.37
N ALA A 174 -4.71 13.15 16.99
CA ALA A 174 -4.57 14.26 17.94
C ALA A 174 -4.44 13.82 19.41
N GLY A 175 -4.57 12.53 19.72
CA GLY A 175 -4.55 12.01 21.10
C GLY A 175 -5.64 12.58 22.01
N PRO A 176 -5.70 12.14 23.28
CA PRO A 176 -6.26 12.97 24.34
C PRO A 176 -5.32 14.17 24.50
N ALA A 177 -5.70 15.32 23.93
CA ALA A 177 -4.99 16.60 24.04
C ALA A 177 -3.49 16.59 23.63
N GLY A 178 -3.10 15.87 22.57
CA GLY A 178 -1.72 15.87 22.06
C GLY A 178 -0.70 15.17 22.95
N ALA A 179 -1.15 14.41 23.96
CA ALA A 179 -0.24 13.69 24.85
C ALA A 179 0.56 12.62 24.08
N PRO A 180 1.88 12.50 24.31
CA PRO A 180 2.70 11.48 23.68
C PRO A 180 2.25 10.07 24.08
N ILE A 181 2.53 9.08 23.23
CA ILE A 181 2.23 7.68 23.53
C ILE A 181 3.01 7.28 24.78
N GLY A 182 2.30 6.97 25.86
CA GLY A 182 2.92 6.55 27.12
C GLY A 182 3.75 5.27 26.95
N ARG A 183 4.83 5.14 27.74
CA ARG A 183 5.76 4.00 27.70
C ARG A 183 5.04 2.64 27.74
N ARG A 184 3.99 2.51 28.54
CA ARG A 184 3.19 1.28 28.64
C ARG A 184 2.49 0.94 27.32
N THR A 185 1.81 1.92 26.72
CA THR A 185 1.13 1.75 25.43
C THR A 185 2.13 1.39 24.33
N ALA A 186 3.29 2.04 24.31
CA ALA A 186 4.37 1.70 23.38
C ALA A 186 4.85 0.25 23.58
N LEU A 187 5.07 -0.18 24.81
CA LEU A 187 5.44 -1.56 25.14
C LEU A 187 4.36 -2.57 24.71
N GLU A 188 3.09 -2.35 25.04
CA GLU A 188 1.97 -3.22 24.64
C GLU A 188 1.90 -3.37 23.11
N MET A 189 2.10 -2.27 22.39
CA MET A 189 2.08 -2.26 20.93
C MET A 189 3.31 -2.95 20.32
N SER A 190 4.51 -2.70 20.88
CA SER A 190 5.73 -3.41 20.48
C SER A 190 5.62 -4.92 20.73
N LEU A 191 5.00 -5.34 21.83
CA LEU A 191 4.75 -6.75 22.12
C LEU A 191 3.77 -7.38 21.12
N LEU A 192 2.70 -6.67 20.75
CA LEU A 192 1.76 -7.16 19.73
C LEU A 192 2.40 -7.26 18.35
N VAL A 193 3.16 -6.24 17.94
CA VAL A 193 3.91 -6.25 16.67
C VAL A 193 4.97 -7.37 16.69
N GLY A 194 5.77 -7.47 17.75
CA GLY A 194 6.77 -8.52 17.90
C GLY A 194 6.15 -9.92 17.91
N GLY A 195 5.03 -10.10 18.60
CA GLY A 195 4.26 -11.34 18.59
C GLY A 195 3.73 -11.71 17.21
N ALA A 196 3.19 -10.74 16.46
CA ALA A 196 2.74 -10.97 15.09
C ALA A 196 3.89 -11.31 14.14
N VAL A 197 5.06 -10.68 14.30
CA VAL A 197 6.28 -11.01 13.55
C VAL A 197 6.69 -12.45 13.84
N LEU A 198 6.82 -12.83 15.11
CA LEU A 198 7.19 -14.19 15.52
C LEU A 198 6.18 -15.22 15.04
N ALA A 199 4.88 -14.95 15.17
CA ALA A 199 3.83 -15.82 14.66
C ALA A 199 3.92 -15.98 13.14
N THR A 200 4.15 -14.88 12.40
CA THR A 200 4.30 -14.94 10.94
C THR A 200 5.53 -15.76 10.54
N MET A 201 6.64 -15.60 11.26
CA MET A 201 7.84 -16.40 11.05
C MET A 201 7.63 -17.88 11.40
N ALA A 202 6.78 -18.18 12.38
CA ALA A 202 6.44 -19.55 12.76
C ALA A 202 5.50 -20.23 11.76
N ILE A 203 4.54 -19.48 11.20
CA ILE A 203 3.52 -20.01 10.28
C ILE A 203 4.05 -20.12 8.84
N PHE A 204 4.89 -19.18 8.39
CA PHE A 204 5.38 -19.14 7.01
C PHE A 204 6.88 -19.47 6.87
N GLY A 205 7.63 -19.43 7.96
CA GLY A 205 9.04 -19.83 7.99
C GLY A 205 9.23 -21.27 8.45
N SER A 206 10.48 -21.59 8.81
CA SER A 206 10.92 -22.91 9.25
C SER A 206 11.21 -22.97 10.75
N LEU A 207 10.66 -22.04 11.54
CA LEU A 207 10.88 -22.01 13.00
C LEU A 207 10.31 -23.23 13.71
N LEU A 208 9.24 -23.83 13.16
CA LEU A 208 8.62 -25.03 13.70
C LEU A 208 8.74 -26.19 12.70
N PRO A 209 8.92 -27.43 13.18
CA PRO A 209 8.85 -28.62 12.33
C PRO A 209 7.49 -28.71 11.64
N ALA A 210 7.49 -29.12 10.36
CA ALA A 210 6.26 -29.28 9.58
C ALA A 210 5.28 -30.30 10.19
N SER A 211 5.76 -31.21 11.05
CA SER A 211 4.93 -32.16 11.80
C SER A 211 4.08 -31.51 12.89
N LEU A 212 4.48 -30.34 13.39
CA LEU A 212 3.75 -29.59 14.41
C LEU A 212 2.86 -28.52 13.79
N LEU A 213 3.39 -27.79 12.80
CA LEU A 213 2.67 -26.77 12.06
C LEU A 213 3.16 -26.83 10.62
N ALA A 214 2.34 -27.40 9.73
CA ALA A 214 2.61 -27.34 8.32
C ALA A 214 2.62 -25.87 7.88
N PRO A 215 3.71 -25.39 7.26
CA PRO A 215 3.76 -24.04 6.74
C PRO A 215 2.56 -23.78 5.82
N THR A 216 2.05 -22.56 5.82
CA THR A 216 0.97 -22.06 4.92
C THR A 216 -0.47 -22.53 5.19
N GLN A 217 -0.70 -23.54 6.03
CA GLN A 217 -2.07 -24.05 6.27
C GLN A 217 -2.91 -23.22 7.27
N TYR A 218 -2.26 -22.37 8.08
CA TYR A 218 -2.90 -21.68 9.21
C TYR A 218 -2.69 -20.15 9.25
N PRO A 219 -2.84 -19.39 8.13
CA PRO A 219 -2.62 -17.94 8.11
C PRO A 219 -3.56 -17.16 9.04
N TYR A 220 -4.73 -17.74 9.36
CA TYR A 220 -5.71 -17.18 10.30
C TYR A 220 -5.23 -17.11 11.75
N LEU A 221 -4.14 -17.80 12.12
CA LEU A 221 -3.50 -17.64 13.43
C LEU A 221 -2.89 -16.25 13.64
N LEU A 222 -2.80 -15.43 12.59
CA LEU A 222 -2.42 -14.02 12.67
C LEU A 222 -3.60 -13.11 13.07
N PHE A 223 -4.85 -13.55 12.91
CA PHE A 223 -6.03 -12.74 13.21
C PHE A 223 -6.13 -12.33 14.68
N PRO A 224 -5.83 -13.18 15.69
CA PRO A 224 -5.85 -12.74 17.08
C PRO A 224 -4.95 -11.54 17.38
N PHE A 225 -3.80 -11.42 16.70
CA PHE A 225 -2.91 -10.26 16.85
C PHE A 225 -3.52 -8.99 16.24
N VAL A 226 -4.09 -9.10 15.04
CA VAL A 226 -4.74 -7.96 14.36
C VAL A 226 -5.98 -7.52 15.12
N ILE A 227 -6.84 -8.47 15.52
CA ILE A 227 -8.05 -8.23 16.33
C ILE A 227 -7.67 -7.64 17.69
N GLY A 228 -6.70 -8.22 18.39
CA GLY A 228 -6.23 -7.71 19.67
C GLY A 228 -5.70 -6.28 19.57
N ALA A 229 -4.93 -5.98 18.52
CA ALA A 229 -4.46 -4.62 18.25
C ALA A 229 -5.60 -3.66 17.88
N ALA A 230 -6.60 -4.11 17.13
CA ALA A 230 -7.78 -3.33 16.78
C ALA A 230 -8.63 -3.00 18.02
N LEU A 231 -8.86 -3.99 18.89
CA LEU A 231 -9.62 -3.81 20.14
C LEU A 231 -8.88 -2.89 21.12
N ARG A 232 -7.55 -2.99 21.20
CA ARG A 232 -6.75 -2.24 22.17
C ARG A 232 -6.38 -0.82 21.71
N PHE A 233 -6.02 -0.67 20.43
CA PHE A 233 -5.47 0.58 19.88
C PHE A 233 -6.31 1.17 18.75
N GLY A 234 -7.46 0.56 18.44
CA GLY A 234 -8.35 1.01 17.38
C GLY A 234 -7.73 0.88 15.98
N PRO A 235 -8.10 1.76 15.05
CA PRO A 235 -7.61 1.75 13.67
C PRO A 235 -6.08 1.84 13.52
N ARG A 236 -5.39 2.45 14.50
CA ARG A 236 -3.92 2.58 14.50
C ARG A 236 -3.22 1.23 14.69
N GLY A 237 -3.70 0.45 15.66
CA GLY A 237 -3.20 -0.91 15.89
C GLY A 237 -3.53 -1.81 14.72
N ALA A 238 -4.79 -1.77 14.26
CA ALA A 238 -5.25 -2.57 13.14
C ALA A 238 -4.43 -2.30 11.86
N SER A 239 -4.22 -1.04 11.50
CA SER A 239 -3.46 -0.66 10.30
C SER A 239 -1.99 -1.06 10.39
N LEU A 240 -1.33 -0.81 11.52
CA LEU A 240 0.08 -1.18 11.67
C LEU A 240 0.29 -2.70 11.64
N LEU A 241 -0.54 -3.46 12.36
CA LEU A 241 -0.42 -4.92 12.36
C LEU A 241 -0.76 -5.52 11.00
N THR A 242 -1.79 -5.00 10.32
CA THR A 242 -2.12 -5.41 8.95
C THR A 242 -0.94 -5.14 8.01
N MET A 243 -0.33 -3.95 8.06
CA MET A 243 0.86 -3.63 7.27
C MET A 243 2.04 -4.56 7.58
N THR A 244 2.29 -4.82 8.87
CA THR A 244 3.38 -5.70 9.31
C THR A 244 3.19 -7.11 8.77
N VAL A 245 2.01 -7.70 8.97
CA VAL A 245 1.68 -9.05 8.51
C VAL A 245 1.74 -9.14 6.99
N ALA A 246 1.17 -8.15 6.28
CA ALA A 246 1.16 -8.12 4.81
C ALA A 246 2.59 -8.05 4.24
N MET A 247 3.44 -7.17 4.78
CA MET A 247 4.84 -7.03 4.32
C MET A 247 5.65 -8.30 4.57
N LEU A 248 5.45 -8.97 5.71
CA LEU A 248 6.09 -10.26 5.99
C LEU A 248 5.58 -11.36 5.07
N ALA A 249 4.27 -11.46 4.85
CA ALA A 249 3.67 -12.46 3.96
C ALA A 249 4.16 -12.30 2.51
N VAL A 250 4.23 -11.06 2.01
CA VAL A 250 4.85 -10.75 0.70
C VAL A 250 6.33 -11.14 0.71
N GLY A 251 7.08 -10.79 1.76
CA GLY A 251 8.50 -11.13 1.89
C GLY A 251 8.78 -12.64 1.87
N TYR A 252 7.92 -13.45 2.50
CA TYR A 252 7.99 -14.91 2.41
C TYR A 252 7.66 -15.40 1.00
N THR A 253 6.58 -14.88 0.39
CA THR A 253 6.12 -15.27 -0.95
C THR A 253 7.22 -15.09 -1.99
N VAL A 254 7.92 -13.96 -1.94
CA VAL A 254 9.06 -13.64 -2.83
C VAL A 254 10.21 -14.64 -2.69
N ARG A 255 10.39 -15.25 -1.52
CA ARG A 255 11.43 -16.25 -1.25
C ARG A 255 10.98 -17.68 -1.55
N GLY A 256 9.82 -17.85 -2.19
CA GLY A 256 9.25 -19.17 -2.50
C GLY A 256 8.61 -19.89 -1.31
N GLY A 257 8.32 -19.16 -0.22
CA GLY A 257 7.59 -19.70 0.94
C GLY A 257 6.34 -18.88 1.29
N GLY A 258 5.54 -19.29 2.26
CA GLY A 258 4.36 -18.53 2.67
C GLY A 258 3.13 -18.71 1.77
N PRO A 259 2.03 -17.97 2.05
CA PRO A 259 0.68 -18.38 1.69
C PRO A 259 0.28 -18.11 0.24
N PHE A 260 1.08 -17.34 -0.52
CA PHE A 260 0.75 -16.91 -1.88
C PHE A 260 1.71 -17.45 -2.94
N VAL A 261 2.56 -18.42 -2.58
CA VAL A 261 3.40 -19.11 -3.55
C VAL A 261 2.49 -19.93 -4.47
N MET A 262 2.50 -19.62 -5.75
CA MET A 262 1.86 -20.47 -6.76
C MET A 262 2.70 -21.73 -6.91
N GLN A 263 2.12 -22.89 -6.58
CA GLN A 263 2.67 -24.21 -6.85
C GLN A 263 2.42 -24.61 -8.30
#